data_AF-A0A4Y7SKX9-F1
#
_entry.id   AF-A0A4Y7SKX9-F1
#
_cell.length_a   1.000
_cell.length_b   1.000
_cell.length_c   1.000
_cell.angle_alpha   90.00
_cell.angle_beta   90.00
_cell.angle_gamma   90.00
#
_symmetry.space_group_name_H-M   'P 1'
#
loop_
_entity.id
_entity.type
_entity.pdbx_description
1 polymer ?
#
loop_
_entity_poly.entity_id
_entity_poly.type
_entity_poly.pdbx_seq_one_letter_code
_entity_poly.pdbx_strand_id
1 'polypeptide(L)'
;MSSHRPTQKTSIVLALFVVLQALRCSLVYGFIRIPCSQLVTERFDPLVTPGIVSPHVHQVVGGNAFNLTMHPTLDIPTLASCTSCRVVEDKSNYWTAVVYFRHRNGSFLRVPQMANHHTGPGLMNGGMTVYYFQPRAPTKNLTIVPFKKGFRMTVGHPSRRSLNGVDPGRTEAKATSFRCFSDPLVIGEDPPASGPQDSVGFPRDMCSAGVRSNIYFPQCWDGVIPTLRFPCRK
;
A
#
# COMPACT_ATOMS: atom_id res chain seq x y z
N MET A 1 -45.28 -14.03 45.05
CA MET A 1 -44.29 -13.36 44.19
C MET A 1 -43.28 -12.64 45.08
N SER A 2 -42.14 -13.26 45.38
CA SER A 2 -41.10 -12.68 46.23
C SER A 2 -40.15 -11.86 45.36
N SER A 3 -40.12 -10.54 45.57
CA SER A 3 -39.23 -9.61 44.89
C SER A 3 -37.83 -9.72 45.53
N HIS A 4 -36.92 -10.43 44.86
CA HIS A 4 -35.51 -10.46 45.23
C HIS A 4 -34.84 -9.14 44.81
N ARG A 5 -34.61 -8.23 45.76
CA ARG A 5 -33.72 -7.09 45.55
C ARG A 5 -32.27 -7.57 45.59
N PRO A 6 -31.45 -7.30 44.56
CA PRO A 6 -30.03 -7.62 44.61
C PRO A 6 -29.36 -6.87 45.76
N THR A 7 -28.49 -7.55 46.51
CA THR A 7 -27.75 -6.96 47.63
C THR A 7 -26.66 -6.02 47.11
N GLN A 8 -26.35 -4.97 47.86
CA GLN A 8 -25.40 -3.91 47.48
C GLN A 8 -24.01 -4.42 47.05
N LYS A 9 -23.59 -5.60 47.55
CA LYS A 9 -22.33 -6.26 47.16
C LYS A 9 -22.33 -6.75 45.72
N THR A 10 -23.46 -7.26 45.21
CA THR A 10 -23.58 -7.75 43.83
C THR A 10 -23.53 -6.59 42.83
N SER A 11 -24.10 -5.43 43.16
CA SER A 11 -24.02 -4.22 42.32
C SER A 11 -22.60 -3.66 42.23
N ILE A 12 -21.80 -3.73 43.30
CA ILE A 12 -20.41 -3.24 43.30
C ILE A 12 -19.50 -4.14 42.45
N VAL A 13 -19.66 -5.46 42.56
CA VAL A 13 -18.88 -6.42 41.74
C VAL A 13 -19.23 -6.28 40.26
N LEU A 14 -20.51 -6.11 39.92
CA LEU A 14 -20.94 -5.88 38.53
C LEU A 14 -20.37 -4.57 37.97
N ALA A 15 -20.39 -3.49 38.77
CA ALA A 15 -19.82 -2.20 38.38
C ALA A 15 -18.30 -2.28 38.17
N LEU A 16 -17.56 -2.96 39.05
CA LEU A 16 -16.12 -3.20 38.91
C LEU A 16 -15.79 -4.03 37.66
N PHE A 17 -16.57 -5.06 37.34
CA PHE A 17 -16.40 -5.85 36.11
C PHE A 17 -16.68 -5.04 34.84
N VAL A 18 -17.71 -4.17 34.83
CA VAL A 18 -18.01 -3.27 33.70
C VAL A 18 -16.92 -2.21 33.53
N VAL A 19 -16.39 -1.65 34.62
CA VAL A 19 -15.27 -0.69 34.58
C VAL A 19 -13.98 -1.38 34.11
N LEU A 20 -13.69 -2.61 34.53
CA LEU A 20 -12.52 -3.38 34.05
C LEU A 20 -12.62 -3.74 32.55
N GLN A 21 -13.84 -3.98 32.03
CA GLN A 21 -14.06 -4.20 30.60
C GLN A 21 -13.94 -2.89 29.80
N ALA A 22 -14.41 -1.76 30.33
CA ALA A 22 -14.27 -0.44 29.71
C ALA A 22 -12.81 0.06 29.67
N LEU A 23 -11.95 -0.39 30.60
CA LEU A 23 -10.51 -0.12 30.58
C LEU A 23 -9.71 -0.96 29.58
N ARG A 24 -10.33 -1.91 28.87
CA ARG A 24 -9.72 -2.57 27.69
C ARG A 24 -9.92 -1.74 26.44
N CYS A 25 -9.59 -0.45 26.53
CA CYS A 25 -9.44 0.39 25.35
C CYS A 25 -8.19 -0.10 24.60
N SER A 26 -8.35 -1.12 23.77
CA SER A 26 -7.32 -1.50 22.82
C SER A 26 -7.05 -0.28 21.94
N LEU A 27 -5.78 0.10 21.82
CA LEU A 27 -5.35 1.08 20.82
C LEU A 27 -5.87 0.61 19.45
N VAL A 28 -6.91 1.27 18.94
CA VAL A 28 -7.44 1.00 17.61
C VAL A 28 -6.50 1.64 16.61
N TYR A 29 -5.62 0.82 16.02
CA TYR A 29 -4.79 1.25 14.90
C TYR A 29 -5.62 1.21 13.63
N GLY A 30 -5.96 2.40 13.14
CA GLY A 30 -6.67 2.58 11.88
C GLY A 30 -5.71 2.61 10.69
N PHE A 31 -6.23 2.24 9.53
CA PHE A 31 -5.62 2.54 8.25
C PHE A 31 -6.69 2.96 7.25
N ILE A 32 -6.32 3.83 6.32
CA ILE A 32 -7.18 4.19 5.19
C ILE A 32 -6.86 3.23 4.05
N ARG A 33 -7.91 2.68 3.44
CA ARG A 33 -7.80 1.79 2.29
C ARG A 33 -8.56 2.39 1.11
N ILE A 34 -7.84 2.80 0.08
CA ILE A 34 -8.38 3.54 -1.06
C ILE A 34 -8.25 2.67 -2.31
N PRO A 35 -9.34 2.06 -2.79
CA PRO A 35 -9.32 1.39 -4.09
C PRO A 35 -9.32 2.43 -5.21
N CYS A 36 -8.45 2.24 -6.20
CA CYS A 36 -8.35 3.09 -7.38
C CYS A 36 -8.33 2.23 -8.64
N SER A 37 -9.17 2.59 -9.61
CA SER A 37 -9.17 1.94 -10.94
C SER A 37 -7.97 2.39 -11.77
N GLN A 38 -7.58 1.58 -12.74
CA GLN A 38 -6.58 1.96 -13.74
C GLN A 38 -7.01 3.23 -14.46
N LEU A 39 -6.17 4.26 -14.42
CA LEU A 39 -6.36 5.49 -15.20
C LEU A 39 -5.80 5.30 -16.61
N VAL A 40 -4.49 5.03 -16.71
CA VAL A 40 -3.77 4.80 -17.98
C VAL A 40 -2.63 3.79 -17.81
N THR A 41 -2.11 3.29 -18.92
CA THR A 41 -0.88 2.49 -18.96
C THR A 41 0.07 3.08 -19.97
N GLU A 42 1.17 3.68 -19.51
CA GLU A 42 2.05 4.51 -20.33
C GLU A 42 3.52 4.35 -19.93
N ARG A 43 4.43 4.77 -20.81
CA ARG A 43 5.88 4.79 -20.55
C ARG A 43 6.31 6.11 -19.93
N PHE A 44 5.59 6.56 -18.91
CA PHE A 44 5.87 7.83 -18.22
C PHE A 44 6.41 7.53 -16.82
N ASP A 45 7.53 8.17 -16.47
CA ASP A 45 8.10 8.13 -15.13
C ASP A 45 8.73 9.48 -14.81
N PRO A 46 7.93 10.46 -14.39
CA PRO A 46 8.42 11.80 -14.12
C PRO A 46 9.35 11.88 -12.91
N LEU A 47 9.54 10.79 -12.14
CA LEU A 47 10.48 10.76 -11.02
C LEU A 47 11.84 10.21 -11.42
N VAL A 48 11.88 9.19 -12.28
CA VAL A 48 13.14 8.52 -12.68
C VAL A 48 13.65 9.02 -14.03
N THR A 49 12.76 9.30 -14.97
CA THR A 49 13.10 9.74 -16.33
C THR A 49 12.23 10.94 -16.76
N PRO A 50 12.37 12.10 -16.08
CA PRO A 50 11.53 13.27 -16.36
C PRO A 50 11.72 13.77 -17.79
N GLY A 51 10.61 14.06 -18.46
CA GLY A 51 10.59 14.67 -19.80
C GLY A 51 10.93 13.73 -20.96
N ILE A 52 11.20 12.45 -20.71
CA ILE A 52 11.52 11.46 -21.75
C ILE A 52 10.73 10.16 -21.56
N VAL A 53 10.61 9.38 -22.63
CA VAL A 53 9.95 8.07 -22.61
C VAL A 53 10.71 7.13 -21.66
N SER A 54 10.02 6.62 -20.64
CA SER A 54 10.59 5.69 -19.66
C SER A 54 11.04 4.38 -20.32
N PRO A 55 12.13 3.76 -19.83
CA PRO A 55 12.57 2.44 -20.27
C PRO A 55 11.57 1.31 -19.94
N HIS A 56 10.56 1.56 -19.11
CA HIS A 56 9.53 0.59 -18.75
C HIS A 56 8.13 1.20 -18.75
N VAL A 57 7.12 0.33 -18.72
CA VAL A 57 5.70 0.70 -18.77
C VAL A 57 5.12 0.70 -17.37
N HIS A 58 4.34 1.72 -17.06
CA HIS A 58 3.67 1.91 -15.79
C HIS A 58 2.16 1.81 -15.94
N GLN A 59 1.51 1.18 -14.96
CA GLN A 59 0.11 1.46 -14.68
C GLN A 59 0.04 2.68 -13.80
N VAL A 60 -0.84 3.62 -14.13
CA VAL A 60 -1.07 4.85 -13.37
C VAL A 60 -2.49 4.84 -12.81
N VAL A 61 -2.65 5.28 -11.56
CA VAL A 61 -3.94 5.55 -10.90
C VAL A 61 -3.90 6.88 -10.15
N GLY A 62 -5.07 7.38 -9.77
CA GLY A 62 -5.22 8.60 -8.97
C GLY A 62 -5.63 9.82 -9.81
N GLY A 63 -5.10 10.98 -9.46
CA GLY A 63 -5.46 12.27 -10.05
C GLY A 63 -5.18 12.38 -11.56
N ASN A 64 -5.97 13.16 -12.29
CA ASN A 64 -5.76 13.38 -13.74
C ASN A 64 -4.64 14.39 -14.10
N ALA A 65 -3.85 14.85 -13.14
CA ALA A 65 -2.71 15.77 -13.36
C ALA A 65 -1.36 15.05 -13.61
N PHE A 66 -1.40 13.77 -14.02
CA PHE A 66 -0.20 13.00 -14.32
C PHE A 66 0.41 13.43 -15.67
N ASN A 67 1.70 13.72 -15.70
CA ASN A 67 2.39 14.22 -16.89
C ASN A 67 3.85 13.75 -16.94
N LEU A 68 4.46 13.75 -18.13
CA LEU A 68 5.84 13.32 -18.38
C LEU A 68 6.90 14.16 -17.65
N THR A 69 6.67 15.46 -17.42
CA THR A 69 7.68 16.38 -16.87
C THR A 69 7.49 16.73 -15.37
N MET A 70 6.27 16.57 -14.82
CA MET A 70 5.81 16.96 -13.46
C MET A 70 6.83 17.69 -12.58
N HIS A 71 7.10 18.95 -12.90
CA HIS A 71 8.17 19.74 -12.31
C HIS A 71 8.08 19.83 -10.77
N PRO A 72 9.21 19.76 -10.03
CA PRO A 72 9.24 19.75 -8.57
C PRO A 72 8.39 20.79 -7.83
N THR A 73 8.31 22.00 -8.38
CA THR A 73 7.60 23.15 -7.80
C THR A 73 6.07 23.07 -7.88
N LEU A 74 5.53 22.17 -8.72
CA LEU A 74 4.09 22.01 -8.90
C LEU A 74 3.45 21.31 -7.70
N ASP A 75 2.26 21.78 -7.33
CA ASP A 75 1.38 21.11 -6.38
C ASP A 75 0.36 20.26 -7.14
N ILE A 76 0.76 19.03 -7.48
CA ILE A 76 0.03 18.16 -8.40
C ILE A 76 -1.43 17.93 -7.97
N PRO A 77 -1.75 17.65 -6.68
CA PRO A 77 -3.13 17.49 -6.24
C PRO A 77 -4.03 18.71 -6.51
N THR A 78 -3.48 19.93 -6.52
CA THR A 78 -4.27 21.15 -6.80
C THR A 78 -4.58 21.35 -8.29
N LEU A 79 -3.80 20.72 -9.17
CA LEU A 79 -3.99 20.79 -10.62
C LEU A 79 -5.02 19.76 -11.11
N ALA A 80 -5.22 18.69 -10.35
CA ALA A 80 -6.15 17.62 -10.72
C ALA A 80 -7.62 18.04 -10.47
N SER A 81 -8.46 17.81 -11.46
CA SER A 81 -9.91 18.04 -11.37
C SER A 81 -10.68 16.77 -10.98
N CYS A 82 -10.14 15.58 -11.23
CA CYS A 82 -10.75 14.31 -10.85
C CYS A 82 -9.68 13.27 -10.44
N THR A 83 -10.13 12.12 -9.93
CA THR A 83 -9.28 10.99 -9.53
C THR A 83 -9.92 9.66 -9.92
N SER A 84 -9.13 8.63 -10.20
CA SER A 84 -9.60 7.26 -10.41
C SER A 84 -9.82 6.48 -9.10
N CYS A 85 -9.56 7.12 -7.96
CA CYS A 85 -9.72 6.58 -6.61
C CYS A 85 -11.15 6.79 -6.09
N ARG A 86 -11.59 5.89 -5.20
CA ARG A 86 -12.93 6.03 -4.56
C ARG A 86 -13.03 7.24 -3.63
N VAL A 87 -11.95 7.59 -2.94
CA VAL A 87 -11.89 8.81 -2.11
C VAL A 87 -11.57 9.96 -3.05
N VAL A 88 -12.56 10.81 -3.31
CA VAL A 88 -12.49 11.86 -4.34
C VAL A 88 -11.54 13.01 -3.97
N GLU A 89 -11.27 13.17 -2.67
CA GLU A 89 -10.30 14.10 -2.13
C GLU A 89 -8.85 13.65 -2.38
N ASP A 90 -8.62 12.35 -2.61
CA ASP A 90 -7.29 11.85 -2.95
C ASP A 90 -6.99 12.08 -4.45
N LYS A 91 -6.29 13.18 -4.70
CA LYS A 91 -5.82 13.61 -6.02
C LYS A 91 -4.34 13.31 -6.27
N SER A 92 -3.74 12.44 -5.46
CA SER A 92 -2.35 12.01 -5.63
C SER A 92 -2.20 11.14 -6.88
N ASN A 93 -0.97 11.01 -7.39
CA ASN A 93 -0.64 10.07 -8.46
C ASN A 93 0.16 8.89 -7.92
N TYR A 94 -0.25 7.68 -8.30
CA TYR A 94 0.46 6.45 -7.96
C TYR A 94 0.67 5.65 -9.23
N TRP A 95 1.88 5.11 -9.38
CA TRP A 95 2.18 4.25 -10.53
C TRP A 95 3.15 3.14 -10.19
N THR A 96 2.99 2.03 -10.88
CA THR A 96 3.75 0.80 -10.66
C THR A 96 4.11 0.15 -11.99
N ALA A 97 5.24 -0.55 -12.03
CA ALA A 97 5.66 -1.27 -13.22
C ALA A 97 4.63 -2.36 -13.55
N VAL A 98 4.30 -2.51 -14.83
CA VAL A 98 3.37 -3.56 -15.28
C VAL A 98 4.09 -4.89 -15.50
N VAL A 99 3.39 -5.99 -15.25
CA VAL A 99 3.92 -7.34 -15.46
C VAL A 99 3.65 -7.77 -16.89
N TYR A 100 4.66 -8.35 -17.54
CA TYR A 100 4.54 -8.99 -18.84
C TYR A 100 4.88 -10.48 -18.72
N PHE A 101 4.08 -11.32 -19.37
CA PHE A 101 4.45 -12.68 -19.66
C PHE A 101 5.33 -12.72 -20.91
N ARG A 102 6.48 -13.39 -20.83
CA ARG A 102 7.38 -13.60 -21.98
C ARG A 102 7.12 -14.99 -22.55
N HIS A 103 6.59 -15.05 -23.76
CA HIS A 103 6.41 -16.29 -24.50
C HIS A 103 7.77 -16.90 -24.90
N ARG A 104 7.79 -18.21 -25.16
CA ARG A 104 8.99 -18.94 -25.60
C ARG A 104 9.57 -18.41 -26.92
N ASN A 105 8.73 -17.86 -27.78
CA ASN A 105 9.13 -17.22 -29.05
C ASN A 105 9.72 -15.81 -28.84
N GLY A 106 9.81 -15.31 -27.61
CA GLY A 106 10.35 -14.00 -27.27
C GLY A 106 9.34 -12.85 -27.27
N SER A 107 8.08 -13.08 -27.69
CA SER A 107 7.05 -12.04 -27.60
C SER A 107 6.61 -11.80 -26.15
N PHE A 108 6.06 -10.61 -25.90
CA PHE A 108 5.56 -10.22 -24.58
C PHE A 108 4.06 -9.98 -24.63
N LEU A 109 3.35 -10.50 -23.65
CA LEU A 109 1.93 -10.25 -23.43
C LEU A 109 1.76 -9.55 -22.08
N ARG A 110 1.08 -8.39 -22.07
CA ARG A 110 0.80 -7.69 -20.81
C ARG A 110 -0.15 -8.54 -19.98
N VAL A 111 0.21 -8.79 -18.72
CA VAL A 111 -0.67 -9.49 -17.78
C VAL A 111 -1.82 -8.55 -17.42
N PRO A 112 -3.09 -8.96 -17.63
CA PRO A 112 -4.24 -8.15 -17.24
C PRO A 112 -4.24 -7.87 -15.74
N GLN A 113 -4.64 -6.66 -15.37
CA GLN A 113 -4.82 -6.29 -13.98
C GLN A 113 -6.28 -6.44 -13.59
N MET A 114 -6.50 -7.07 -12.44
CA MET A 114 -7.82 -7.19 -11.83
C MET A 114 -7.91 -6.31 -10.59
N ALA A 115 -9.14 -5.99 -10.19
CA ALA A 115 -9.36 -5.32 -8.93
C ALA A 115 -8.84 -6.15 -7.75
N ASN A 116 -8.33 -5.47 -6.72
CA ASN A 116 -8.00 -6.12 -5.47
C ASN A 116 -9.26 -6.69 -4.79
N HIS A 117 -9.09 -7.71 -3.95
CA HIS A 117 -10.19 -8.33 -3.24
C HIS A 117 -10.86 -7.34 -2.26
N HIS A 118 -12.14 -7.56 -1.92
CA HIS A 118 -12.87 -6.79 -0.91
C HIS A 118 -12.92 -5.27 -1.13
N THR A 119 -12.90 -4.78 -2.37
CA THR A 119 -12.99 -3.32 -2.65
C THR A 119 -14.41 -2.77 -2.60
N GLY A 120 -15.40 -3.47 -2.03
CA GLY A 120 -16.78 -2.98 -1.90
C GLY A 120 -17.57 -2.88 -3.21
N PRO A 121 -18.83 -2.40 -3.17
CA PRO A 121 -19.71 -2.29 -4.35
C PRO A 121 -19.20 -1.24 -5.36
N GLY A 122 -19.42 -1.49 -6.65
CA GLY A 122 -18.83 -0.73 -7.75
C GLY A 122 -17.51 -1.39 -8.19
N LEU A 123 -17.50 -1.94 -9.40
CA LEU A 123 -16.38 -2.68 -9.93
C LEU A 123 -15.21 -1.73 -10.18
N MET A 124 -14.20 -1.79 -9.33
CA MET A 124 -12.89 -1.26 -9.69
C MET A 124 -12.43 -1.98 -10.95
N ASN A 125 -11.85 -1.25 -11.90
CA ASN A 125 -11.35 -1.82 -13.14
C ASN A 125 -9.81 -1.85 -13.12
N GLY A 126 -9.25 -3.03 -12.84
CA GLY A 126 -7.81 -3.18 -12.63
C GLY A 126 -7.30 -2.27 -11.51
N GLY A 127 -6.19 -1.59 -11.76
CA GLY A 127 -5.68 -0.55 -10.87
C GLY A 127 -4.91 -1.09 -9.67
N MET A 128 -5.02 -0.40 -8.53
CA MET A 128 -4.36 -0.79 -7.29
C MET A 128 -5.14 -0.30 -6.08
N THR A 129 -4.79 -0.79 -4.90
CA THR A 129 -5.32 -0.28 -3.64
C THR A 129 -4.23 0.40 -2.85
N VAL A 130 -4.44 1.68 -2.53
CA VAL A 130 -3.51 2.48 -1.74
C VAL A 130 -3.87 2.35 -0.27
N TYR A 131 -2.85 2.19 0.57
CA TYR A 131 -3.00 2.07 2.02
C TYR A 131 -2.20 3.15 2.72
N TYR A 132 -2.86 3.88 3.62
CA TYR A 132 -2.23 4.80 4.56
C TYR A 132 -2.35 4.25 5.97
N PHE A 133 -1.22 3.87 6.55
CA PHE A 133 -1.15 3.32 7.90
C PHE A 133 -0.79 4.42 8.90
N GLN A 134 -1.41 4.39 10.08
CA GLN A 134 -0.97 5.22 11.19
C GLN A 134 0.47 4.86 11.59
N PRO A 135 1.29 5.85 11.99
CA PRO A 135 2.62 5.59 12.55
C PRO A 135 2.49 4.68 13.77
N ARG A 136 3.40 3.70 13.88
CA ARG A 136 3.43 2.73 14.98
C ARG A 136 4.87 2.38 15.33
N ALA A 137 5.06 1.69 16.45
CA ALA A 137 6.36 1.15 16.82
C ALA A 137 7.00 0.38 15.63
N PRO A 138 8.30 0.55 15.35
CA PRO A 138 9.32 1.19 16.19
C PRO A 138 9.39 2.72 16.06
N THR A 139 8.56 3.35 15.24
CA THR A 139 8.52 4.81 15.10
C THR A 139 8.15 5.44 16.44
N LYS A 140 9.06 6.27 16.99
CA LYS A 140 8.84 6.97 18.27
C LYS A 140 7.95 8.20 18.10
N ASN A 141 8.06 8.88 16.95
CA ASN A 141 7.22 10.02 16.62
C ASN A 141 5.92 9.53 15.96
N LEU A 142 4.82 9.60 16.70
CA LEU A 142 3.50 9.19 16.21
C LEU A 142 2.69 10.37 15.64
N THR A 143 3.28 11.56 15.54
CA THR A 143 2.62 12.73 14.96
C THR A 143 2.46 12.54 13.46
N ILE A 144 1.21 12.57 13.00
CA ILE A 144 0.88 12.56 11.57
C ILE A 144 1.02 13.98 11.03
N VAL A 145 1.86 14.14 10.02
CA VAL A 145 2.01 15.40 9.28
C VAL A 145 1.55 15.20 7.84
N PRO A 146 0.80 16.15 7.25
CA PRO A 146 0.49 16.11 5.83
C PRO A 146 1.76 16.13 4.97
N PHE A 147 1.72 15.50 3.81
CA PHE A 147 2.80 15.61 2.84
C PHE A 147 3.01 17.06 2.43
N LYS A 148 4.27 17.49 2.35
CA LYS A 148 4.62 18.82 1.86
C LYS A 148 4.29 18.94 0.37
N LYS A 149 4.02 20.15 -0.09
CA LYS A 149 3.91 20.46 -1.52
C LYS A 149 5.13 19.92 -2.29
N GLY A 150 4.88 19.24 -3.39
CA GLY A 150 5.91 18.62 -4.22
C GLY A 150 6.50 17.34 -3.64
N PHE A 151 5.86 16.72 -2.63
CA PHE A 151 6.27 15.42 -2.10
C PHE A 151 6.30 14.36 -3.20
N ARG A 152 7.41 13.62 -3.26
CA ARG A 152 7.69 12.58 -4.25
C ARG A 152 8.49 11.49 -3.59
N MET A 153 8.15 10.25 -3.87
CA MET A 153 8.87 9.11 -3.33
C MET A 153 8.90 7.97 -4.34
N THR A 154 10.02 7.25 -4.33
CA THR A 154 10.17 5.98 -5.06
C THR A 154 10.70 4.95 -4.08
N VAL A 155 10.35 3.68 -4.30
CA VAL A 155 10.83 2.57 -3.45
C VAL A 155 11.09 1.35 -4.32
N GLY A 156 12.02 0.51 -3.85
CA GLY A 156 12.52 -0.64 -4.59
C GLY A 156 13.78 -0.31 -5.38
N HIS A 157 14.28 -1.30 -6.12
CA HIS A 157 15.47 -1.17 -6.95
C HIS A 157 15.23 -1.91 -8.27
N PRO A 158 15.30 -1.23 -9.43
CA PRO A 158 14.82 -1.79 -10.70
C PRO A 158 15.60 -3.01 -11.18
N SER A 159 16.89 -3.12 -10.83
CA SER A 159 17.71 -4.29 -11.18
C SER A 159 17.72 -5.40 -10.11
N ARG A 160 17.03 -5.23 -8.97
CA ARG A 160 17.04 -6.24 -7.91
C ARG A 160 16.22 -7.46 -8.35
N ARG A 161 16.81 -8.65 -8.16
CA ARG A 161 16.19 -9.95 -8.49
C ARG A 161 16.18 -10.92 -7.30
N SER A 162 16.96 -10.64 -6.26
CA SER A 162 17.00 -11.36 -5.00
C SER A 162 17.38 -10.42 -3.86
N LEU A 163 17.28 -10.90 -2.61
CA LEU A 163 17.76 -10.19 -1.42
C LEU A 163 19.24 -10.47 -1.11
N ASN A 164 20.01 -11.04 -2.05
CA ASN A 164 21.43 -11.30 -1.82
C ASN A 164 22.16 -9.98 -1.52
N GLY A 165 22.85 -9.91 -0.38
CA GLY A 165 23.54 -8.69 0.07
C GLY A 165 22.62 -7.60 0.63
N VAL A 166 21.33 -7.87 0.81
CA VAL A 166 20.40 -6.99 1.53
C VAL A 166 20.15 -7.58 2.91
N ASP A 167 20.45 -6.81 3.95
CA ASP A 167 20.14 -7.18 5.33
C ASP A 167 18.61 -7.39 5.49
N PRO A 168 18.14 -8.59 5.87
CA PRO A 168 16.71 -8.86 6.09
C PRO A 168 16.05 -7.97 7.16
N GLY A 169 16.84 -7.42 8.09
CA GLY A 169 16.39 -6.49 9.11
C GLY A 169 16.13 -5.07 8.58
N ARG A 170 16.56 -4.76 7.35
CA ARG A 170 16.35 -3.46 6.72
C ARG A 170 15.03 -3.39 5.98
N THR A 171 14.43 -2.20 5.97
CA THR A 171 13.12 -2.00 5.32
C THR A 171 13.17 -2.19 3.80
N GLU A 172 14.34 -1.99 3.18
CA GLU A 172 14.60 -2.29 1.77
C GLU A 172 14.33 -3.73 1.40
N ALA A 173 14.55 -4.68 2.32
CA ALA A 173 14.26 -6.08 2.10
C ALA A 173 12.75 -6.36 1.95
N LYS A 174 11.93 -5.45 2.47
CA LYS A 174 10.46 -5.55 2.52
C LYS A 174 9.75 -4.55 1.60
N ALA A 175 10.51 -3.76 0.83
CA ALA A 175 10.00 -2.72 -0.06
C ALA A 175 9.03 -3.26 -1.12
N THR A 176 9.32 -4.44 -1.66
CA THR A 176 8.54 -5.07 -2.73
C THR A 176 8.41 -6.56 -2.47
N SER A 177 7.19 -7.09 -2.56
CA SER A 177 6.93 -8.53 -2.45
C SER A 177 5.75 -8.96 -3.32
N PHE A 178 5.64 -10.25 -3.59
CA PHE A 178 4.53 -10.86 -4.28
C PHE A 178 3.79 -11.83 -3.35
N ARG A 179 2.46 -11.86 -3.47
CA ARG A 179 1.61 -12.88 -2.86
C ARG A 179 0.86 -13.63 -3.96
N CYS A 180 0.90 -14.95 -3.89
CA CYS A 180 0.12 -15.85 -4.74
C CYS A 180 -1.19 -16.18 -4.04
N PHE A 181 -2.33 -15.95 -4.70
CA PHE A 181 -3.64 -16.33 -4.16
C PHE A 181 -4.18 -17.59 -4.83
N SER A 182 -4.79 -18.44 -4.02
CA SER A 182 -5.52 -19.64 -4.43
C SER A 182 -7.04 -19.41 -4.39
N ASP A 183 -7.78 -20.32 -5.00
CA ASP A 183 -9.23 -20.45 -4.90
C ASP A 183 -9.55 -21.79 -4.20
N PRO A 184 -10.23 -21.84 -3.04
CA PRO A 184 -10.86 -20.73 -2.32
C PRO A 184 -9.85 -19.66 -1.84
N LEU A 185 -10.31 -18.40 -1.84
CA LEU A 185 -9.48 -17.25 -1.47
C LEU A 185 -9.05 -17.32 -0.01
N VAL A 186 -7.75 -17.52 0.22
CA VAL A 186 -7.13 -17.46 1.55
C VAL A 186 -6.43 -16.13 1.73
N ILE A 187 -7.04 -15.22 2.49
CA ILE A 187 -6.42 -13.96 2.89
C ILE A 187 -5.72 -14.19 4.23
N GLY A 188 -4.42 -14.44 4.20
CA GLY A 188 -3.62 -14.50 5.43
C GLY A 188 -3.67 -13.19 6.21
N GLU A 189 -3.57 -13.29 7.54
CA GLU A 189 -3.58 -12.14 8.47
C GLU A 189 -2.26 -11.36 8.48
N ASP A 190 -1.19 -11.98 7.97
CA ASP A 190 0.14 -11.40 7.97
C ASP A 190 0.20 -10.11 7.12
N PRO A 191 0.83 -9.05 7.66
CA PRO A 191 1.18 -7.88 6.87
C PRO A 191 1.96 -8.28 5.61
N PRO A 192 1.84 -7.50 4.52
CA PRO A 192 2.65 -7.72 3.33
C PRO A 192 4.15 -7.84 3.64
N ALA A 193 4.83 -8.71 2.88
CA ALA A 193 6.25 -9.00 3.01
C ALA A 193 6.69 -9.54 4.39
N SER A 194 5.76 -10.13 5.16
CA SER A 194 6.04 -10.68 6.50
C SER A 194 5.56 -12.12 6.70
N GLY A 195 4.54 -12.55 5.96
CA GLY A 195 4.01 -13.91 6.06
C GLY A 195 4.75 -14.91 5.16
N PRO A 196 4.66 -16.22 5.45
CA PRO A 196 5.27 -17.27 4.63
C PRO A 196 4.68 -17.35 3.21
N GLN A 197 3.53 -16.72 2.97
CA GLN A 197 2.87 -16.66 1.67
C GLN A 197 3.41 -15.53 0.78
N ASP A 198 4.23 -14.64 1.34
CA ASP A 198 4.89 -13.58 0.58
C ASP A 198 6.26 -14.03 0.07
N SER A 199 6.61 -13.58 -1.12
CA SER A 199 7.85 -13.92 -1.79
C SER A 199 8.50 -12.67 -2.37
N VAL A 200 9.83 -12.66 -2.45
CA VAL A 200 10.58 -11.58 -3.09
C VAL A 200 10.54 -11.73 -4.61
N GLY A 201 10.66 -12.97 -5.09
CA GLY A 201 10.55 -13.31 -6.50
C GLY A 201 9.10 -13.47 -6.93
N PHE A 202 8.87 -13.49 -8.24
CA PHE A 202 7.56 -13.83 -8.78
C PHE A 202 7.17 -15.27 -8.36
N PRO A 203 5.90 -15.54 -8.01
CA PRO A 203 5.46 -16.88 -7.63
C PRO A 203 5.79 -17.92 -8.69
N ARG A 204 6.22 -19.10 -8.25
CA ARG A 204 6.56 -20.23 -9.14
C ARG A 204 5.36 -21.12 -9.43
N ASP A 205 4.42 -21.15 -8.49
CA ASP A 205 3.21 -21.96 -8.56
C ASP A 205 2.07 -21.18 -9.21
N MET A 206 1.06 -21.92 -9.68
CA MET A 206 -0.13 -21.33 -10.27
C MET A 206 -0.98 -20.62 -9.20
N CYS A 207 -1.26 -19.34 -9.41
CA CYS A 207 -2.10 -18.53 -8.52
C CYS A 207 -3.50 -18.40 -9.11
N SER A 208 -4.39 -19.34 -8.81
CA SER A 208 -5.73 -19.40 -9.43
C SER A 208 -6.61 -18.19 -9.13
N ALA A 209 -6.36 -17.47 -8.02
CA ALA A 209 -7.06 -16.23 -7.66
C ALA A 209 -6.21 -14.97 -7.92
N GLY A 210 -5.10 -15.10 -8.65
CA GLY A 210 -4.25 -13.99 -9.07
C GLY A 210 -3.00 -13.76 -8.21
N VAL A 211 -2.15 -12.85 -8.67
CA VAL A 211 -0.91 -12.45 -8.00
C VAL A 211 -1.04 -11.00 -7.57
N ARG A 212 -0.70 -10.71 -6.31
CA ARG A 212 -0.60 -9.34 -5.81
C ARG A 212 0.85 -8.93 -5.66
N SER A 213 1.22 -7.83 -6.30
CA SER A 213 2.45 -7.11 -5.99
C SER A 213 2.17 -6.13 -4.84
N ASN A 214 2.95 -6.22 -3.77
CA ASN A 214 2.93 -5.28 -2.66
C ASN A 214 4.12 -4.32 -2.80
N ILE A 215 3.85 -3.04 -2.58
CA ILE A 215 4.87 -1.99 -2.57
C ILE A 215 4.72 -1.26 -1.25
N TYR A 216 5.74 -1.38 -0.40
CA TYR A 216 5.74 -0.85 0.94
C TYR A 216 6.69 0.34 1.03
N PHE A 217 6.13 1.49 1.40
CA PHE A 217 6.90 2.66 1.74
C PHE A 217 7.08 2.73 3.27
N PRO A 218 8.32 2.89 3.78
CA PRO A 218 8.58 3.02 5.21
C PRO A 218 7.87 4.25 5.81
N GLN A 219 7.63 4.19 7.13
CA GLN A 219 7.05 5.32 7.87
C GLN A 219 7.99 6.52 8.02
N CYS A 220 9.27 6.35 7.75
CA CYS A 220 10.28 7.38 7.91
C CYS A 220 10.86 7.76 6.54
N TRP A 221 10.85 9.07 6.29
CA TRP A 221 11.43 9.73 5.14
C TRP A 221 12.27 10.91 5.65
N ASP A 222 13.45 11.08 5.08
CA ASP A 222 14.43 12.10 5.46
C ASP A 222 14.16 13.48 4.83
N GLY A 223 13.12 13.61 4.01
CA GLY A 223 12.80 14.85 3.34
C GLY A 223 13.54 15.06 2.01
N VAL A 224 14.38 14.11 1.58
CA VAL A 224 15.21 14.24 0.38
C VAL A 224 14.62 13.43 -0.78
N ILE A 225 14.42 14.09 -1.93
CA ILE A 225 13.95 13.51 -3.21
C ILE A 225 15.21 13.21 -4.06
N PRO A 226 15.27 12.15 -4.91
CA PRO A 226 14.21 11.24 -5.36
C PRO A 226 14.24 9.82 -4.76
N THR A 227 15.26 9.52 -3.95
CA THR A 227 15.45 8.21 -3.33
C THR A 227 15.21 8.32 -1.84
N LEU A 228 14.29 7.49 -1.32
CA LEU A 228 14.29 7.13 0.09
C LEU A 228 15.68 6.59 0.44
N ARG A 229 16.53 7.42 1.04
CA ARG A 229 17.78 6.96 1.64
C ARG A 229 17.45 6.45 3.02
N PHE A 230 17.24 5.15 3.09
CA PHE A 230 17.37 4.41 4.34
C PHE A 230 18.80 4.68 4.88
N PRO A 231 18.92 5.15 6.13
CA PRO A 231 18.30 4.48 7.26
C PRO A 231 17.33 5.37 8.03
N CYS A 232 16.17 4.81 8.39
CA CYS A 232 15.52 5.22 9.62
C CYS A 232 16.51 4.93 10.76
N ARG A 233 17.21 5.95 11.27
CA ARG A 233 17.94 5.77 12.53
C ARG A 233 16.90 5.38 13.58
N LYS A 234 17.17 4.29 14.30
CA LYS A 234 16.39 3.85 15.47
C LYS A 234 16.29 4.96 16.52
#